data_AF-F2VJ35-F1
#
_entry.id   AF-F2VJ35-F1
#
_cell.length_a   1.000
_cell.length_b   1.000
_cell.length_c   1.000
_cell.angle_alpha   90.00
_cell.angle_beta   90.00
_cell.angle_gamma   90.00
#
_symmetry.space_group_name_H-M   'P 1'
#
loop_
_entity.id
_entity.type
_entity.pdbx_description
1 polymer ?
#
loop_
_entity_poly.entity_id
_entity_poly.type
_entity_poly.pdbx_seq_one_letter_code
_entity_poly.pdbx_strand_id
1 'polypeptide(L)'
;TSSSSCNIIEIYNDIDRNARYKHFVVLCENCTSFYDRKLNSSKMYICDHCGHHVYLSISDRLELLIDPGTWDPMDKDMVSMDPIEFHSEEEPYIDRISFYKRKTGLTEAVQTGVGQLNSIPIAMGVMDFQFMGGSMGSVVGEKITRLIEYATNRSLPVIIVCASGGARMQEGSLSLMQMAKISSASYDYQSNKKLFYVSILTSPTTGGVTASFGMLGDIIIAEPNAYIAFAGKRVIEQTLKKTVPDGSQVAEYLFHKGLFDPI
;
A
#
# COMPACT_ATOMS: atom_id res chain seq x y z
N THR A 1 20.41 20.71 -37.50
CA THR A 1 18.98 20.99 -37.24
C THR A 1 18.23 19.69 -37.27
N SER A 2 17.61 19.34 -36.12
CA SER A 2 16.46 18.44 -35.92
C SER A 2 16.43 17.08 -36.63
N SER A 3 16.60 15.98 -35.87
CA SER A 3 15.59 14.91 -35.73
C SER A 3 16.14 13.65 -35.04
N SER A 4 16.12 13.60 -33.72
CA SER A 4 16.24 12.31 -32.99
C SER A 4 15.60 12.35 -31.61
N SER A 5 14.50 13.08 -31.46
CA SER A 5 13.58 12.89 -30.34
C SER A 5 12.59 11.79 -30.75
N CYS A 6 13.05 10.54 -30.72
CA CYS A 6 12.15 9.40 -30.78
C CYS A 6 11.24 9.52 -29.55
N ASN A 7 9.95 9.82 -29.78
CA ASN A 7 9.00 10.13 -28.71
C ASN A 7 8.92 8.93 -27.76
N ILE A 8 9.48 9.07 -26.55
CA ILE A 8 9.39 8.09 -25.47
C ILE A 8 7.92 7.69 -25.20
N ILE A 9 6.99 8.63 -25.42
CA ILE A 9 5.55 8.45 -25.35
C ILE A 9 5.03 7.52 -26.47
N GLU A 10 5.58 7.59 -27.69
CA GLU A 10 5.22 6.68 -28.79
C GLU A 10 5.70 5.26 -28.51
N ILE A 11 6.92 5.10 -27.96
CA ILE A 11 7.47 3.80 -27.55
C ILE A 11 6.65 3.19 -26.42
N TYR A 12 6.27 3.98 -25.40
CA TYR A 12 5.37 3.52 -24.34
C TYR A 12 4.02 3.08 -24.91
N ASN A 13 3.43 3.87 -25.81
CA ASN A 13 2.15 3.54 -26.44
C ASN A 13 2.24 2.32 -27.37
N ASP A 14 3.39 2.02 -27.97
CA ASP A 14 3.62 0.81 -28.77
C ASP A 14 3.89 -0.44 -27.92
N ILE A 15 4.54 -0.29 -26.76
CA ILE A 15 4.69 -1.35 -25.75
C ILE A 15 3.34 -1.62 -25.07
N ASP A 16 2.55 -0.58 -24.79
CA ASP A 16 1.21 -0.67 -24.21
C ASP A 16 0.22 -1.35 -25.17
N ARG A 17 0.38 -1.12 -26.48
CA ARG A 17 -0.36 -1.84 -27.55
C ARG A 17 0.07 -3.31 -27.70
N ASN A 18 1.31 -3.65 -27.38
CA ASN A 18 1.83 -5.02 -27.47
C ASN A 18 1.75 -5.74 -26.11
N ALA A 19 0.59 -6.33 -25.82
CA ALA A 19 0.32 -7.13 -24.61
C ALA A 19 1.38 -8.21 -24.29
N ARG A 20 2.19 -8.65 -25.26
CA ARG A 20 3.25 -9.66 -25.08
C ARG A 20 4.46 -9.18 -24.25
N TYR A 21 4.77 -7.88 -24.23
CA TYR A 21 5.99 -7.37 -23.57
C TYR A 21 5.70 -6.59 -22.28
N LYS A 22 4.43 -6.30 -21.99
CA LYS A 22 3.98 -5.50 -20.85
C LYS A 22 4.41 -6.06 -19.49
N HIS A 23 4.62 -7.38 -19.40
CA HIS A 23 5.03 -8.06 -18.16
C HIS A 23 6.54 -8.02 -17.91
N PHE A 24 7.34 -7.72 -18.95
CA PHE A 24 8.81 -7.75 -18.86
C PHE A 24 9.42 -6.38 -18.58
N VAL A 25 8.66 -5.30 -18.77
CA VAL A 25 9.20 -3.94 -18.69
C VAL A 25 8.49 -3.12 -17.61
N VAL A 26 9.25 -2.50 -16.71
CA VAL A 26 8.78 -1.57 -15.68
C VAL A 26 9.23 -0.15 -16.04
N LEU A 27 8.31 0.81 -15.99
CA LEU A 27 8.60 2.22 -16.18
C LEU A 27 8.84 2.88 -14.82
N CYS A 28 9.93 3.64 -14.67
CA CYS A 28 10.10 4.47 -13.48
C CYS A 28 9.21 5.71 -13.56
N GLU A 29 8.35 5.90 -12.57
CA GLU A 29 7.41 7.03 -12.49
C GLU A 29 8.13 8.39 -12.33
N ASN A 30 9.36 8.38 -11.82
CA ASN A 30 10.13 9.60 -11.57
C ASN A 30 10.99 10.05 -12.78
N CYS A 31 11.73 9.13 -13.41
CA CYS A 31 12.65 9.48 -14.51
C CYS A 31 12.27 8.91 -15.87
N THR A 32 11.12 8.21 -15.98
CA THR A 32 10.58 7.62 -17.23
C THR A 32 11.51 6.61 -17.92
N SER A 33 12.51 6.11 -17.21
CA SER A 33 13.41 5.06 -17.73
C SER A 33 12.72 3.69 -17.67
N PHE A 34 13.02 2.85 -18.66
CA PHE A 34 12.50 1.49 -18.76
C PHE A 34 13.48 0.48 -18.20
N TYR A 35 12.96 -0.50 -17.47
CA TYR A 35 13.74 -1.55 -16.82
C TYR A 35 13.16 -2.92 -17.13
N ASP A 36 14.03 -3.92 -17.26
CA ASP A 36 13.59 -5.31 -17.25
C ASP A 36 13.17 -5.71 -15.83
N ARG A 37 11.96 -6.27 -15.69
CA ARG A 37 11.37 -6.65 -14.40
C ARG A 37 12.24 -7.67 -13.64
N LYS A 38 12.86 -8.62 -14.34
CA LYS A 38 13.73 -9.63 -13.70
C LYS A 38 15.03 -9.02 -13.18
N LEU A 39 15.63 -8.13 -13.95
CA LEU A 39 16.82 -7.40 -13.50
C LEU A 39 16.49 -6.49 -12.30
N ASN A 40 15.31 -5.88 -12.30
CA ASN A 40 14.88 -5.00 -11.23
C ASN A 40 14.56 -5.75 -9.92
N SER A 41 14.09 -7.00 -9.97
CA SER A 41 13.84 -7.78 -8.74
C SER A 41 15.13 -8.03 -7.95
N SER A 42 16.25 -8.27 -8.65
CA SER A 42 17.58 -8.40 -8.01
C SER A 42 18.07 -7.11 -7.35
N LYS A 43 17.47 -5.98 -7.68
CA LYS A 43 17.78 -4.64 -7.13
C LYS A 43 16.68 -4.11 -6.21
N MET A 44 15.80 -4.99 -5.72
CA MET A 44 14.70 -4.64 -4.82
C MET A 44 13.80 -3.54 -5.38
N TYR A 45 13.67 -3.47 -6.72
CA TYR A 45 12.83 -2.50 -7.42
C TYR A 45 13.22 -1.04 -7.14
N ILE A 46 14.53 -0.78 -7.06
CA ILE A 46 15.11 0.55 -6.97
C ILE A 46 15.64 0.96 -8.33
N CYS A 47 15.20 2.13 -8.81
CA CYS A 47 15.61 2.71 -10.08
C CYS A 47 17.10 3.05 -10.09
N ASP A 48 17.88 2.41 -10.97
CA ASP A 48 19.34 2.65 -11.08
C ASP A 48 19.70 4.09 -11.46
N HIS A 49 18.83 4.76 -12.22
CA HIS A 49 19.12 6.11 -12.72
C HIS A 49 18.85 7.21 -11.69
N CYS A 50 17.82 7.07 -10.85
CA CYS A 50 17.41 8.13 -9.93
C CYS A 50 17.20 7.70 -8.47
N GLY A 51 17.45 6.43 -8.13
CA GLY A 51 17.27 5.90 -6.78
C GLY A 51 15.81 5.81 -6.32
N HIS A 52 14.85 6.08 -7.20
CA HIS A 52 13.43 6.04 -6.85
C HIS A 52 12.95 4.60 -6.64
N HIS A 53 12.21 4.39 -5.55
CA HIS A 53 11.53 3.14 -5.26
C HIS A 53 10.32 3.03 -6.19
N VAL A 54 10.41 2.16 -7.20
CA VAL A 54 9.29 2.00 -8.13
C VAL A 54 8.18 1.18 -7.47
N TYR A 55 6.95 1.38 -7.94
CA TYR A 55 5.80 0.64 -7.46
C TYR A 55 6.06 -0.87 -7.47
N LEU A 56 5.71 -1.51 -6.36
CA LEU A 56 5.77 -2.95 -6.13
C LEU A 56 4.34 -3.48 -5.99
N SER A 57 3.97 -4.48 -6.79
CA SER A 57 2.71 -5.19 -6.58
C SER A 57 2.76 -6.03 -5.30
N ILE A 58 1.61 -6.42 -4.76
CA ILE A 58 1.56 -7.33 -3.62
C ILE A 58 2.40 -8.59 -3.87
N SER A 59 2.29 -9.19 -5.07
CA SER A 59 3.06 -10.39 -5.42
C SER A 59 4.56 -10.17 -5.37
N ASP A 60 5.04 -9.03 -5.89
CA ASP A 60 6.48 -8.70 -5.84
C ASP A 60 6.94 -8.48 -4.40
N ARG A 61 6.13 -7.82 -3.56
CA ARG A 61 6.47 -7.62 -2.12
C ARG A 61 6.54 -8.94 -1.37
N LEU A 62 5.61 -9.85 -1.62
CA LEU A 62 5.62 -11.18 -1.00
C LEU A 62 6.82 -12.00 -1.47
N GLU A 63 7.17 -11.95 -2.76
CA GLU A 63 8.36 -12.64 -3.28
C GLU A 63 9.67 -12.11 -2.67
N LEU A 64 9.73 -10.82 -2.34
CA LEU A 64 10.89 -10.21 -1.71
C LEU A 64 11.01 -10.51 -0.21
N LEU A 65 9.88 -10.60 0.50
CA LEU A 65 9.85 -10.63 1.97
C LEU A 65 9.51 -12.01 2.55
N ILE A 66 8.83 -12.88 1.82
CA ILE A 66 8.41 -14.19 2.31
C ILE A 66 9.24 -15.30 1.67
N ASP A 67 9.70 -16.22 2.51
CA ASP A 67 10.47 -17.39 2.10
C ASP A 67 9.69 -18.21 1.06
N PRO A 68 10.32 -18.64 -0.04
CA PRO A 68 9.65 -19.34 -1.13
C PRO A 68 8.85 -20.56 -0.66
N GLY A 69 7.59 -20.64 -1.07
CA GLY A 69 6.70 -21.77 -0.77
C GLY A 69 6.09 -21.78 0.63
N THR A 70 6.30 -20.73 1.44
CA THR A 70 5.76 -20.65 2.81
C THR A 70 4.50 -19.79 2.94
N TRP A 71 4.15 -19.00 1.92
CA TRP A 71 2.99 -18.11 1.94
C TRP A 71 1.66 -18.87 1.96
N ASP A 72 0.92 -18.74 3.05
CA ASP A 72 -0.45 -19.21 3.23
C ASP A 72 -1.43 -18.02 3.42
N PRO A 73 -1.98 -17.51 2.30
CA PRO A 73 -2.94 -16.40 2.29
C PRO A 73 -4.29 -16.70 2.98
N MET A 74 -4.75 -15.75 3.78
CA MET A 74 -6.01 -15.78 4.53
C MET A 74 -7.15 -15.03 3.81
N ASP A 75 -8.40 -15.43 4.07
CA ASP A 75 -9.62 -14.70 3.67
C ASP A 75 -9.64 -14.26 2.19
N LYS A 76 -9.14 -15.11 1.28
CA LYS A 76 -8.98 -14.81 -0.16
C LYS A 76 -10.28 -14.35 -0.81
N ASP A 77 -11.37 -15.03 -0.47
CA ASP A 77 -12.67 -14.89 -1.11
C ASP A 77 -13.51 -13.75 -0.50
N MET A 78 -12.97 -13.03 0.49
CA MET A 78 -13.66 -11.89 1.09
C MET A 78 -13.69 -10.71 0.12
N VAL A 79 -14.88 -10.19 -0.13
CA VAL A 79 -15.15 -9.15 -1.13
C VAL A 79 -16.02 -8.03 -0.59
N SER A 80 -15.77 -6.81 -1.07
CA SER A 80 -16.55 -5.63 -0.69
C SER A 80 -17.96 -5.68 -1.28
N MET A 81 -18.93 -5.19 -0.50
CA MET A 81 -20.32 -4.97 -0.89
C MET A 81 -20.63 -3.47 -0.83
N ASP A 82 -21.84 -3.07 -1.22
CA ASP A 82 -22.34 -1.70 -1.11
C ASP A 82 -23.39 -1.60 0.02
N PRO A 83 -22.97 -1.49 1.29
CA PRO A 83 -23.87 -1.55 2.44
C PRO A 83 -24.71 -0.28 2.64
N ILE A 84 -24.32 0.83 2.01
CA ILE A 84 -25.00 2.13 2.15
C ILE A 84 -25.70 2.56 0.86
N GLU A 85 -25.76 1.69 -0.14
CA GLU A 85 -26.32 1.96 -1.47
C GLU A 85 -25.76 3.28 -2.04
N PHE A 86 -24.42 3.38 -2.09
CA PHE A 86 -23.74 4.64 -2.39
C PHE A 86 -24.13 5.17 -3.77
N HIS A 87 -24.86 6.29 -3.77
CA HIS A 87 -25.24 6.98 -4.99
C HIS A 87 -24.09 7.85 -5.51
N SER A 88 -23.68 7.58 -6.74
CA SER A 88 -22.68 8.36 -7.48
C SER A 88 -23.26 8.79 -8.82
N GLU A 89 -23.06 10.06 -9.21
CA GLU A 89 -23.47 10.57 -10.52
C GLU A 89 -22.62 10.00 -11.67
N GLU A 90 -21.38 9.61 -11.38
CA GLU A 90 -20.44 9.07 -12.38
C GLU A 90 -20.64 7.56 -12.60
N GLU A 91 -20.27 6.73 -11.62
CA GLU A 91 -20.32 5.27 -11.73
C GLU A 91 -20.73 4.62 -10.39
N PRO A 92 -21.58 3.57 -10.39
CA PRO A 92 -21.94 2.81 -9.19
C PRO A 92 -20.72 2.23 -8.45
N TYR A 93 -20.80 2.13 -7.11
CA TYR A 93 -19.69 1.63 -6.31
C TYR A 93 -19.29 0.19 -6.67
N ILE A 94 -20.26 -0.69 -6.88
CA ILE A 94 -20.03 -2.10 -7.27
C ILE A 94 -19.30 -2.22 -8.61
N ASP A 95 -19.58 -1.32 -9.56
CA ASP A 95 -18.92 -1.32 -10.87
C ASP A 95 -17.46 -0.89 -10.74
N ARG A 96 -17.20 0.12 -9.90
CA ARG A 96 -15.82 0.51 -9.54
C ARG A 96 -15.05 -0.63 -8.90
N ILE A 97 -15.63 -1.33 -7.92
CA ILE A 97 -14.99 -2.52 -7.32
C ILE A 97 -14.68 -3.55 -8.39
N SER A 98 -15.64 -3.86 -9.26
CA SER A 98 -15.50 -4.84 -10.33
C SER A 98 -14.42 -4.46 -11.35
N PHE A 99 -14.31 -3.17 -11.68
CA PHE A 99 -13.25 -2.63 -12.53
C PHE A 99 -11.87 -2.84 -11.91
N TYR A 100 -11.69 -2.46 -10.63
CA TYR A 100 -10.39 -2.60 -9.96
C TYR A 100 -10.00 -4.06 -9.72
N LYS A 101 -10.96 -4.95 -9.45
CA LYS A 101 -10.73 -6.40 -9.42
C LYS A 101 -10.17 -6.92 -10.75
N ARG A 102 -10.78 -6.53 -11.88
CA ARG A 102 -10.28 -6.92 -13.22
C ARG A 102 -8.92 -6.31 -13.53
N LYS A 103 -8.70 -5.05 -13.15
CA LYS A 103 -7.45 -4.33 -13.42
C LYS A 103 -6.27 -4.90 -12.65
N THR A 104 -6.46 -5.23 -11.38
CA THR A 104 -5.38 -5.63 -10.46
C THR A 104 -5.25 -7.14 -10.30
N GLY A 105 -6.31 -7.89 -10.56
CA GLY A 105 -6.41 -9.32 -10.21
C GLY A 105 -6.59 -9.59 -8.72
N LEU A 106 -6.75 -8.54 -7.90
CA LEU A 106 -6.94 -8.64 -6.45
C LEU A 106 -8.42 -8.67 -6.09
N THR A 107 -8.77 -9.31 -4.97
CA THR A 107 -10.15 -9.29 -4.44
C THR A 107 -10.48 -7.99 -3.69
N GLU A 108 -9.46 -7.35 -3.10
CA GLU A 108 -9.55 -6.06 -2.41
C GLU A 108 -8.14 -5.43 -2.27
N ALA A 109 -8.06 -4.20 -1.76
CA ALA A 109 -6.83 -3.43 -1.54
C ALA A 109 -5.82 -3.98 -0.52
N VAL A 110 -6.06 -5.17 0.05
CA VAL A 110 -5.09 -5.83 0.94
C VAL A 110 -5.13 -7.34 0.78
N GLN A 111 -3.94 -7.96 0.76
CA GLN A 111 -3.78 -9.39 1.00
C GLN A 111 -3.18 -9.61 2.38
N THR A 112 -3.73 -10.57 3.09
CA THR A 112 -3.27 -10.98 4.42
C THR A 112 -2.99 -12.47 4.41
N GLY A 113 -2.09 -12.93 5.27
CA GLY A 113 -1.69 -14.32 5.32
C GLY A 113 -0.58 -14.57 6.32
N VAL A 114 -0.15 -15.82 6.41
CA VAL A 114 1.04 -16.21 7.17
C VAL A 114 2.13 -16.68 6.23
N GLY A 115 3.38 -16.54 6.64
CA GLY A 115 4.53 -17.02 5.90
C GLY A 115 5.74 -17.14 6.81
N GLN A 116 6.90 -17.38 6.23
CA GLN A 116 8.17 -17.32 6.97
C GLN A 116 9.03 -16.21 6.39
N LEU A 117 9.73 -15.49 7.27
CA LEU A 117 10.78 -14.53 6.93
C LEU A 117 12.07 -15.04 7.58
N ASN A 118 13.04 -15.50 6.79
CA ASN A 118 14.26 -16.12 7.31
C ASN A 118 13.95 -17.26 8.29
N SER A 119 13.00 -18.13 7.93
CA SER A 119 12.47 -19.25 8.73
C SER A 119 11.72 -18.85 10.00
N ILE A 120 11.47 -17.57 10.25
CA ILE A 120 10.66 -17.09 11.37
C ILE A 120 9.21 -17.00 10.89
N PRO A 121 8.26 -17.71 11.52
CA PRO A 121 6.85 -17.61 11.14
C PRO A 121 6.31 -16.23 11.48
N ILE A 122 5.68 -15.58 10.50
CA ILE A 122 5.10 -14.23 10.64
C ILE A 122 3.69 -14.18 10.06
N ALA A 123 2.89 -13.28 10.60
CA ALA A 123 1.64 -12.84 10.00
C ALA A 123 1.92 -11.55 9.21
N MET A 124 1.49 -11.50 7.95
CA MET A 124 1.77 -10.37 7.06
C MET A 124 0.53 -9.83 6.37
N GLY A 125 0.42 -8.51 6.30
CA GLY A 125 -0.55 -7.78 5.49
C GLY A 125 0.15 -6.88 4.50
N VAL A 126 -0.23 -6.93 3.22
CA VAL A 126 0.34 -6.07 2.17
C VAL A 126 -0.80 -5.36 1.46
N MET A 127 -0.80 -4.03 1.55
CA MET A 127 -1.77 -3.18 0.87
C MET A 127 -1.34 -2.88 -0.57
N ASP A 128 -2.31 -2.64 -1.45
CA ASP A 128 -2.07 -2.24 -2.84
C ASP A 128 -2.78 -0.93 -3.18
N PHE A 129 -1.98 0.10 -3.49
CA PHE A 129 -2.51 1.41 -3.88
C PHE A 129 -3.28 1.37 -5.21
N GLN A 130 -2.98 0.43 -6.11
CA GLN A 130 -3.68 0.36 -7.40
C GLN A 130 -5.15 -0.03 -7.25
N PHE A 131 -5.54 -0.71 -6.17
CA PHE A 131 -6.93 -1.03 -5.89
C PHE A 131 -7.60 0.14 -5.17
N MET A 132 -8.35 0.96 -5.92
CA MET A 132 -9.09 2.10 -5.37
C MET A 132 -8.24 3.03 -4.48
N GLY A 133 -6.98 3.26 -4.83
CA GLY A 133 -6.07 4.10 -4.05
C GLY A 133 -5.66 3.46 -2.71
N GLY A 134 -5.71 2.13 -2.57
CA GLY A 134 -5.41 1.44 -1.33
C GLY A 134 -6.36 1.82 -0.19
N SER A 135 -7.53 2.38 -0.50
CA SER A 135 -8.38 3.02 0.50
C SER A 135 -9.01 1.97 1.43
N MET A 136 -9.00 2.24 2.73
CA MET A 136 -9.49 1.32 3.75
C MET A 136 -11.02 1.37 3.84
N GLY A 137 -11.67 0.29 3.40
CA GLY A 137 -13.09 -0.01 3.64
C GLY A 137 -13.26 -1.19 4.59
N SER A 138 -14.49 -1.69 4.72
CA SER A 138 -14.87 -2.75 5.67
C SER A 138 -14.07 -4.04 5.50
N VAL A 139 -13.80 -4.44 4.25
CA VAL A 139 -13.03 -5.66 3.98
C VAL A 139 -11.56 -5.50 4.32
N VAL A 140 -10.95 -4.35 4.00
CA VAL A 140 -9.56 -4.06 4.43
C VAL A 140 -9.47 -4.11 5.95
N GLY A 141 -10.44 -3.48 6.63
CA GLY A 141 -10.56 -3.50 8.09
C GLY A 141 -10.70 -4.91 8.67
N GLU A 142 -11.62 -5.71 8.14
CA GLU A 142 -11.85 -7.10 8.57
C GLU A 142 -10.62 -7.98 8.34
N LYS A 143 -10.01 -7.96 7.15
CA LYS A 143 -8.85 -8.81 6.83
C LYS A 143 -7.65 -8.51 7.73
N ILE A 144 -7.37 -7.23 7.99
CA ILE A 144 -6.28 -6.83 8.91
C ILE A 144 -6.63 -7.20 10.35
N THR A 145 -7.87 -6.99 10.78
CA THR A 145 -8.31 -7.38 12.14
C THR A 145 -8.14 -8.88 12.36
N ARG A 146 -8.62 -9.71 11.43
CA ARG A 146 -8.47 -11.18 11.48
C ARG A 146 -7.01 -11.62 11.47
N LEU A 147 -6.16 -10.96 10.70
CA LEU A 147 -4.73 -11.22 10.68
C LEU A 147 -4.12 -11.00 12.07
N ILE A 148 -4.42 -9.87 12.71
CA ILE A 148 -3.91 -9.53 14.04
C ILE A 148 -4.47 -10.49 15.10
N GLU A 149 -5.77 -10.80 15.08
CA GLU A 149 -6.37 -11.76 16.01
C GLU A 149 -5.81 -13.18 15.83
N TYR A 150 -5.57 -13.60 14.58
CA TYR A 150 -4.90 -14.86 14.29
C TYR A 150 -3.48 -14.86 14.87
N ALA A 151 -2.72 -13.79 14.63
CA ALA A 151 -1.37 -13.64 15.15
C ALA A 151 -1.34 -13.60 16.68
N THR A 152 -2.31 -12.94 17.32
CA THR A 152 -2.53 -12.97 18.78
C THR A 152 -2.66 -14.40 19.29
N ASN A 153 -3.54 -15.20 18.68
CA ASN A 153 -3.81 -16.57 19.11
C ASN A 153 -2.63 -17.52 18.88
N ARG A 154 -1.79 -17.24 17.88
CA ARG A 154 -0.63 -18.04 17.52
C ARG A 154 0.70 -17.49 18.03
N SER A 155 0.68 -16.34 18.71
CA SER A 155 1.87 -15.61 19.16
C SER A 155 2.88 -15.34 18.04
N LEU A 156 2.39 -14.92 16.87
CA LEU A 156 3.21 -14.59 15.71
C LEU A 156 3.52 -13.09 15.67
N PRO A 157 4.72 -12.67 15.21
CA PRO A 157 4.99 -11.29 14.83
C PRO A 157 4.06 -10.85 13.70
N VAL A 158 3.66 -9.58 13.69
CA VAL A 158 2.84 -8.99 12.62
C VAL A 158 3.69 -7.99 11.84
N ILE A 159 3.65 -8.06 10.51
CA ILE A 159 4.23 -7.06 9.62
C ILE A 159 3.14 -6.54 8.68
N ILE A 160 2.91 -5.23 8.65
CA ILE A 160 1.93 -4.64 7.73
C ILE A 160 2.61 -3.61 6.84
N VAL A 161 2.58 -3.84 5.53
CA VAL A 161 3.02 -2.89 4.51
C VAL A 161 1.83 -2.02 4.10
N CYS A 162 1.90 -0.74 4.46
CA CYS A 162 0.85 0.25 4.25
C CYS A 162 1.05 0.99 2.92
N ALA A 163 -0.03 1.08 2.15
CA ALA A 163 -0.13 1.87 0.93
C ALA A 163 -1.59 2.31 0.78
N SER A 164 -1.89 3.58 1.04
CA SER A 164 -3.27 4.07 1.07
C SER A 164 -3.38 5.57 0.84
N GLY A 165 -4.44 5.96 0.12
CA GLY A 165 -4.92 7.33 0.00
C GLY A 165 -5.89 7.76 1.12
N GLY A 166 -6.28 6.86 2.02
CA GLY A 166 -7.18 7.17 3.15
C GLY A 166 -8.35 6.20 3.30
N ALA A 167 -9.46 6.68 3.85
CA ALA A 167 -10.67 5.88 4.08
C ALA A 167 -11.51 5.74 2.79
N ARG A 168 -12.18 4.59 2.61
CA ARG A 168 -13.08 4.33 1.47
C ARG A 168 -14.38 5.11 1.65
N MET A 169 -14.49 6.28 1.03
CA MET A 169 -15.65 7.17 1.19
C MET A 169 -16.98 6.51 0.80
N GLN A 170 -16.95 5.56 -0.13
CA GLN A 170 -18.12 4.82 -0.62
C GLN A 170 -18.78 3.94 0.44
N GLU A 171 -18.12 3.70 1.58
CA GLU A 171 -18.72 2.98 2.71
C GLU A 171 -18.96 3.90 3.92
N GLY A 172 -18.72 5.21 3.77
CA GLY A 172 -19.03 6.23 4.76
C GLY A 172 -18.41 5.98 6.13
N SER A 173 -19.24 5.98 7.18
CA SER A 173 -18.80 5.79 8.57
C SER A 173 -18.23 4.39 8.83
N LEU A 174 -18.60 3.38 8.04
CA LEU A 174 -18.03 2.03 8.19
C LEU A 174 -16.53 2.04 7.95
N SER A 175 -16.05 2.79 6.96
CA SER A 175 -14.62 2.97 6.69
C SER A 175 -13.89 3.67 7.84
N LEU A 176 -14.52 4.69 8.44
CA LEU A 176 -13.95 5.39 9.59
C LEU A 176 -13.82 4.43 10.79
N MET A 177 -14.84 3.62 11.04
CA MET A 177 -14.84 2.67 12.16
C MET A 177 -13.78 1.57 12.02
N GLN A 178 -13.27 1.30 10.82
CA GLN A 178 -12.17 0.35 10.65
C GLN A 178 -10.89 0.82 11.35
N MET A 179 -10.68 2.15 11.49
CA MET A 179 -9.57 2.68 12.28
C MET A 179 -9.67 2.20 13.73
N ALA A 180 -10.82 2.40 14.37
CA ALA A 180 -11.04 2.00 15.75
C ALA A 180 -10.96 0.47 15.92
N LYS A 181 -11.53 -0.28 14.98
CA LYS A 181 -11.54 -1.75 14.98
C LYS A 181 -10.13 -2.32 14.95
N ILE A 182 -9.30 -1.93 13.97
CA ILE A 182 -7.94 -2.46 13.85
C ILE A 182 -7.11 -1.99 15.05
N SER A 183 -7.23 -0.73 15.48
CA SER A 183 -6.53 -0.22 16.65
C SER A 183 -6.87 -0.98 17.92
N SER A 184 -8.14 -1.38 18.10
CA SER A 184 -8.57 -2.19 19.24
C SER A 184 -7.93 -3.58 19.24
N ALA A 185 -7.88 -4.25 18.07
CA ALA A 185 -7.21 -5.54 17.94
C ALA A 185 -5.69 -5.41 18.17
N SER A 186 -5.08 -4.35 17.63
CA SER A 186 -3.65 -4.03 17.82
C SER A 186 -3.32 -3.74 19.28
N TYR A 187 -4.23 -3.10 20.01
CA TYR A 187 -4.06 -2.84 21.44
C TYR A 187 -4.00 -4.14 22.26
N ASP A 188 -4.90 -5.10 22.00
CA ASP A 188 -4.86 -6.40 22.68
C ASP A 188 -3.57 -7.17 22.33
N TYR A 189 -3.20 -7.19 21.04
CA TYR A 189 -1.98 -7.84 20.53
C TYR A 189 -0.70 -7.30 21.20
N GLN A 190 -0.54 -5.97 21.28
CA GLN A 190 0.67 -5.35 21.84
C GLN A 190 0.63 -5.25 23.36
N SER A 191 -0.47 -4.78 23.95
CA SER A 191 -0.52 -4.46 25.39
C SER A 191 -0.77 -5.70 26.25
N ASN A 192 -1.73 -6.55 25.86
CA ASN A 192 -2.11 -7.70 26.67
C ASN A 192 -1.23 -8.92 26.38
N LYS A 193 -0.83 -9.12 25.12
CA LYS A 193 -0.02 -10.28 24.70
C LYS A 193 1.47 -9.98 24.54
N LYS A 194 1.86 -8.69 24.46
CA LYS A 194 3.26 -8.26 24.32
C LYS A 194 3.94 -8.87 23.08
N LEU A 195 3.19 -8.94 21.99
CA LEU A 195 3.67 -9.43 20.70
C LEU A 195 4.15 -8.26 19.84
N PHE A 196 5.00 -8.57 18.86
CA PHE A 196 5.77 -7.58 18.11
C PHE A 196 5.14 -7.21 16.77
N TYR A 197 4.84 -5.93 16.58
CA TYR A 197 4.23 -5.38 15.37
C TYR A 197 5.16 -4.41 14.63
N VAL A 198 5.40 -4.65 13.35
CA VAL A 198 6.14 -3.76 12.45
C VAL A 198 5.18 -3.15 11.42
N SER A 199 5.20 -1.83 11.29
CA SER A 199 4.54 -1.14 10.18
C SER A 199 5.57 -0.63 9.18
N ILE A 200 5.35 -0.90 7.89
CA ILE A 200 6.17 -0.43 6.78
C ILE A 200 5.34 0.52 5.94
N LEU A 201 5.72 1.80 5.93
CA LEU A 201 5.02 2.87 5.23
C LEU A 201 5.62 3.06 3.85
N THR A 202 4.78 2.88 2.85
CA THR A 202 5.17 3.02 1.45
C THR A 202 4.46 4.23 0.83
N SER A 203 4.93 4.65 -0.35
CA SER A 203 4.34 5.81 -1.02
C SER A 203 3.09 5.42 -1.81
N PRO A 204 1.94 6.10 -1.60
CA PRO A 204 1.60 6.99 -0.50
C PRO A 204 0.98 6.24 0.70
N THR A 205 1.15 6.76 1.91
CA THR A 205 0.41 6.32 3.11
C THR A 205 -0.24 7.51 3.78
N THR A 206 -1.55 7.68 3.59
CA THR A 206 -2.27 8.88 4.03
C THR A 206 -3.58 8.61 4.78
N GLY A 207 -4.09 9.66 5.44
CA GLY A 207 -5.44 9.66 6.00
C GLY A 207 -5.64 8.66 7.12
N GLY A 208 -6.72 7.88 7.03
CA GLY A 208 -7.13 6.96 8.08
C GLY A 208 -6.10 5.87 8.40
N VAL A 209 -5.32 5.42 7.42
CA VAL A 209 -4.27 4.41 7.65
C VAL A 209 -3.12 4.99 8.48
N THR A 210 -2.64 6.19 8.12
CA THR A 210 -1.64 6.91 8.92
C THR A 210 -2.16 7.26 10.31
N ALA A 211 -3.44 7.59 10.46
CA ALA A 211 -4.03 7.89 11.77
C ALA A 211 -4.51 6.66 12.55
N SER A 212 -4.15 5.45 12.12
CA SER A 212 -4.49 4.21 12.81
C SER A 212 -3.32 3.23 12.72
N PHE A 213 -3.57 2.00 12.26
CA PHE A 213 -2.61 0.89 12.33
C PHE A 213 -1.26 1.16 11.66
N GLY A 214 -1.18 2.08 10.69
CA GLY A 214 0.10 2.47 10.09
C GLY A 214 1.06 3.12 11.10
N MET A 215 0.56 3.83 12.11
CA MET A 215 1.39 4.48 13.15
C MET A 215 1.33 3.78 14.51
N LEU A 216 0.83 2.54 14.57
CA LEU A 216 0.69 1.78 15.83
C LEU A 216 1.70 0.65 15.98
N GLY A 217 2.70 0.56 15.09
CA GLY A 217 3.77 -0.43 15.19
C GLY A 217 4.72 -0.16 16.35
N ASP A 218 5.28 -1.23 16.92
CA ASP A 218 6.43 -1.15 17.82
C ASP A 218 7.67 -0.60 17.09
N ILE A 219 7.79 -0.91 15.80
CA ILE A 219 8.74 -0.29 14.88
C ILE A 219 7.98 0.20 13.64
N ILE A 220 8.19 1.46 13.29
CA ILE A 220 7.62 2.12 12.12
C ILE A 220 8.74 2.42 11.14
N ILE A 221 8.75 1.73 10.01
CA ILE A 221 9.72 1.86 8.92
C ILE A 221 9.09 2.66 7.80
N ALA A 222 9.79 3.61 7.19
CA ALA A 222 9.33 4.30 5.99
C ALA A 222 10.25 4.02 4.80
N GLU A 223 9.70 3.81 3.61
CA GLU A 223 10.55 3.74 2.41
C GLU A 223 11.08 5.15 2.03
N PRO A 224 12.30 5.26 1.48
CA PRO A 224 12.85 6.51 0.97
C PRO A 224 11.90 7.24 0.02
N ASN A 225 11.81 8.56 0.15
CA ASN A 225 10.91 9.43 -0.60
C ASN A 225 9.41 9.10 -0.46
N ALA A 226 9.00 8.26 0.50
CA ALA A 226 7.58 7.93 0.67
C ALA A 226 6.77 9.15 1.11
N TYR A 227 5.62 9.37 0.45
CA TYR A 227 4.69 10.41 0.80
C TYR A 227 3.76 9.94 1.93
N ILE A 228 3.93 10.49 3.12
CA ILE A 228 3.22 10.07 4.34
C ILE A 228 2.54 11.29 4.96
N ALA A 229 1.21 11.23 5.12
CA ALA A 229 0.46 12.39 5.55
C ALA A 229 -0.92 12.07 6.14
N PHE A 230 -1.28 12.66 7.27
CA PHE A 230 -2.68 12.60 7.72
C PHE A 230 -3.62 13.32 6.73
N ALA A 231 -3.32 14.57 6.40
CA ALA A 231 -4.07 15.35 5.40
C ALA A 231 -3.20 15.58 4.16
N GLY A 232 -3.77 15.35 2.97
CA GLY A 232 -3.04 15.60 1.73
C GLY A 232 -2.71 17.08 1.52
N LYS A 233 -1.57 17.36 0.87
CA LYS A 233 -1.10 18.71 0.53
C LYS A 233 -2.21 19.63 0.04
N ARG A 234 -2.99 19.16 -0.95
CA ARG A 234 -4.12 19.90 -1.54
C ARG A 234 -5.14 20.37 -0.50
N VAL A 235 -5.50 19.52 0.46
CA VAL A 235 -6.50 19.82 1.50
C VAL A 235 -5.97 20.88 2.47
N ILE A 236 -4.70 20.77 2.86
CA ILE A 236 -4.04 21.72 3.75
C ILE A 236 -3.99 23.11 3.10
N GLU A 237 -3.56 23.19 1.84
CA GLU A 237 -3.44 24.46 1.12
C GLU A 237 -4.79 25.14 0.91
N GLN A 238 -5.84 24.37 0.58
CA GLN A 238 -7.19 24.90 0.44
C GLN A 238 -7.75 25.46 1.75
N THR A 239 -7.45 24.81 2.87
CA THR A 239 -7.95 25.16 4.21
C THR A 239 -7.20 26.36 4.79
N LEU A 240 -5.87 26.34 4.73
CA LEU A 240 -5.01 27.36 5.35
C LEU A 240 -4.72 28.55 4.42
N LYS A 241 -5.05 28.44 3.13
CA LYS A 241 -4.73 29.43 2.09
C LYS A 241 -3.23 29.78 2.06
N LYS A 242 -2.39 28.78 2.34
CA LYS A 242 -0.93 28.86 2.37
C LYS A 242 -0.35 27.67 1.62
N THR A 243 0.76 27.88 0.93
CA THR A 243 1.51 26.82 0.26
C THR A 243 2.19 25.93 1.30
N VAL A 244 2.03 24.62 1.14
CA VAL A 244 2.77 23.64 1.95
C VAL A 244 4.18 23.53 1.37
N PRO A 245 5.24 23.70 2.18
CA PRO A 245 6.60 23.57 1.71
C PRO A 245 6.84 22.21 1.04
N ASP A 246 7.52 22.22 -0.11
CA ASP A 246 7.86 20.98 -0.79
C ASP A 246 8.77 20.12 0.10
N GLY A 247 8.54 18.80 0.07
CA GLY A 247 9.25 17.86 0.93
C GLY A 247 8.68 17.71 2.35
N SER A 248 7.76 18.55 2.80
CA SER A 248 7.31 18.53 4.21
C SER A 248 6.51 17.29 4.63
N GLN A 249 6.10 16.46 3.67
CA GLN A 249 5.32 15.23 3.87
C GLN A 249 6.04 14.00 3.31
N VAL A 250 7.35 14.12 3.09
CA VAL A 250 8.21 13.05 2.58
C VAL A 250 8.94 12.40 3.76
N ALA A 251 9.21 11.11 3.65
CA ALA A 251 9.81 10.27 4.69
C ALA A 251 11.00 10.93 5.40
N GLU A 252 11.97 11.48 4.67
CA GLU A 252 13.20 12.07 5.21
C GLU A 252 12.90 13.27 6.13
N TYR A 253 11.99 14.15 5.71
CA TYR A 253 11.60 15.30 6.53
C TYR A 253 10.90 14.86 7.82
N LEU A 254 10.02 13.86 7.72
CA LEU A 254 9.23 13.36 8.85
C LEU A 254 10.08 12.52 9.82
N PHE A 255 11.09 11.82 9.34
CA PHE A 255 12.08 11.13 10.18
C PHE A 255 12.87 12.10 11.04
N HIS A 256 13.30 13.25 10.49
CA HIS A 256 13.91 14.31 11.29
C HIS A 256 12.96 14.92 12.34
N LYS A 257 11.64 14.69 12.22
CA LYS A 257 10.63 15.07 13.22
C LYS A 257 10.31 13.95 14.22
N GLY A 258 10.96 12.79 14.10
CA GLY A 258 10.81 11.65 15.00
C GLY A 258 9.52 10.85 14.78
N LEU A 259 8.97 10.83 13.56
CA LEU A 259 7.77 10.05 13.25
C LEU A 259 8.05 8.56 13.01
N PHE A 260 9.26 8.19 12.60
CA PHE A 260 9.63 6.83 12.19
C PHE A 260 10.96 6.42 12.84
N ASP A 261 11.20 5.10 12.90
CA ASP A 261 12.36 4.51 13.56
C ASP A 261 13.55 4.32 12.59
N PRO A 262 13.37 3.69 11.42
CA PRO A 262 14.30 3.82 10.29
C PRO A 262 13.63 4.27 8.96
N ILE A 263 14.49 4.73 8.04
CA ILE A 263 14.23 4.86 6.59
C ILE A 263 15.14 3.89 5.85
#